data_AF-A0A966XSU8-F1
#
_entry.id   AF-A0A966XSU8-F1
#
_cell.length_a   1.000
_cell.length_b   1.000
_cell.length_c   1.000
_cell.angle_alpha   90.00
_cell.angle_beta   90.00
_cell.angle_gamma   90.00
#
_symmetry.space_group_name_H-M   'P 1'
#
loop_
_entity.id
_entity.type
_entity.pdbx_description
1 polymer ?
#
loop_
_entity_poly.entity_id
_entity_poly.type
_entity_poly.pdbx_seq_one_letter_code
_entity_poly.pdbx_strand_id
1 'polypeptide(L)'
;MKKTKAPISPAPVPRSAVVRASHEIRIIGGQWKRTKLQVADQATLRPTPDRVRETLFNWLGQDLSGWRCVDAFAGTGVLGFEAASRGALEVLLVEQDGA
;
A
#
# COMPACT_ATOMS: atom_id res chain seq x y z
N MET A 1 44.98 31.83 -37.58
CA MET A 1 44.62 31.55 -36.18
C MET A 1 43.09 31.55 -36.04
N LYS A 2 42.40 30.41 -36.20
CA LYS A 2 40.96 30.28 -35.88
C LYS A 2 40.72 28.88 -35.30
N LYS A 3 40.87 28.75 -33.98
CA LYS A 3 40.48 27.52 -33.28
C LYS A 3 38.96 27.56 -33.09
N THR A 4 38.24 26.72 -33.82
CA THR A 4 36.80 26.49 -33.62
C THR A 4 36.61 25.66 -32.35
N LYS A 5 35.95 26.25 -31.35
CA LYS A 5 35.61 25.60 -30.07
C LYS A 5 34.46 24.63 -30.31
N ALA A 6 34.69 23.33 -30.11
CA ALA A 6 33.65 22.30 -30.16
C ALA A 6 32.59 22.54 -29.07
N PRO A 7 31.30 22.21 -29.31
CA PRO A 7 30.24 22.42 -28.33
C PRO A 7 30.42 21.47 -27.14
N ILE A 8 30.38 22.02 -25.93
CA ILE A 8 30.42 21.26 -24.68
C ILE A 8 29.04 20.64 -24.52
N SER A 9 28.91 19.32 -24.65
CA SER A 9 27.68 18.60 -24.31
C SER A 9 27.35 18.81 -22.83
N PRO A 10 26.10 19.12 -22.46
CA PRO A 10 25.74 19.27 -21.06
C PRO A 10 25.82 17.92 -20.35
N ALA A 11 26.48 17.89 -19.20
CA ALA A 11 26.48 16.74 -18.31
C ALA A 11 25.03 16.36 -17.91
N PRO A 12 24.72 15.07 -17.71
CA PRO A 12 23.39 14.65 -17.30
C PRO A 12 23.08 15.23 -15.93
N VAL A 13 22.01 16.03 -15.85
CA VAL A 13 21.48 16.56 -14.60
C VAL A 13 21.01 15.37 -13.75
N PRO A 14 21.46 15.21 -12.50
CA PRO A 14 20.92 14.15 -11.64
C PRO A 14 19.42 14.43 -11.46
N ARG A 15 18.57 13.56 -12.00
CA ARG A 15 17.14 13.58 -11.70
C ARG A 15 17.03 13.37 -10.20
N SER A 16 16.68 14.41 -9.45
CA SER A 16 16.43 14.26 -8.03
C SER A 16 15.37 13.18 -7.87
N ALA A 17 15.75 12.08 -7.21
CA ALA A 17 14.78 11.11 -6.76
C ALA A 17 13.88 11.84 -5.78
N VAL A 18 12.71 12.25 -6.24
CA VAL A 18 11.64 12.74 -5.37
C VAL A 18 11.42 11.61 -4.37
N VAL A 19 11.83 11.82 -3.11
CA VAL A 19 11.48 10.92 -2.02
C VAL A 19 9.96 11.01 -1.92
N ARG A 20 9.27 10.06 -2.56
CA ARG A 20 7.81 10.00 -2.55
C ARG A 20 7.40 9.68 -1.12
N ALA A 21 6.60 10.56 -0.51
CA ALA A 21 6.26 10.46 0.89
C ALA A 21 5.36 9.22 1.08
N SER A 22 5.88 8.17 1.71
CA SER A 22 5.11 6.95 1.98
C SER A 22 3.85 7.28 2.76
N HIS A 23 2.70 6.85 2.25
CA HIS A 23 1.45 6.92 2.99
C HIS A 23 1.41 5.80 4.03
N GLU A 24 1.11 6.15 5.29
CA GLU A 24 0.96 5.16 6.36
C GLU A 24 -0.53 4.79 6.52
N ILE A 25 -0.81 3.48 6.48
CA ILE A 25 -2.13 2.93 6.83
C ILE A 25 -1.96 2.09 8.11
N ARG A 26 -2.99 2.04 8.95
CA ARG A 26 -2.93 1.34 10.24
C ARG A 26 -3.98 0.23 10.33
N ILE A 27 -3.60 -0.90 10.90
CA ILE A 27 -4.52 -1.97 11.30
C ILE A 27 -5.29 -1.52 12.55
N ILE A 28 -6.61 -1.64 12.52
CA ILE A 28 -7.57 -1.05 13.45
C ILE A 28 -7.97 -2.05 14.54
N GLY A 29 -8.14 -3.33 14.19
CA GLY A 29 -8.59 -4.38 15.11
C GLY A 29 -7.76 -5.65 15.08
N GLY A 30 -8.12 -6.61 15.93
CA GLY A 30 -7.45 -7.89 16.04
C GLY A 30 -6.08 -7.84 16.74
N GLN A 31 -5.31 -8.91 16.54
CA GLN A 31 -4.02 -9.16 17.18
C GLN A 31 -2.94 -8.14 16.79
N TRP A 32 -3.01 -7.61 15.56
CA TRP A 32 -2.05 -6.64 15.02
C TRP A 32 -2.56 -5.19 15.08
N LYS A 33 -3.53 -4.92 15.96
CA LYS A 33 -4.07 -3.58 16.17
C LYS A 33 -2.96 -2.55 16.42
N ARG A 34 -3.11 -1.40 15.76
CA ARG A 34 -2.17 -0.25 15.75
C ARG A 34 -0.87 -0.46 14.99
N THR A 35 -0.66 -1.62 14.36
CA THR A 35 0.47 -1.82 13.46
C THR A 35 0.32 -0.93 12.23
N LYS A 36 1.42 -0.26 11.87
CA LYS A 36 1.52 0.59 10.68
C LYS A 36 2.00 -0.24 9.49
N LEU A 37 1.35 -0.03 8.36
CA LEU A 37 1.71 -0.57 7.06
C LEU A 37 2.25 0.60 6.22
N GLN A 38 3.48 0.45 5.74
CA GLN A 38 4.08 1.39 4.81
C GLN A 38 3.52 1.10 3.42
N VAL A 39 2.96 2.11 2.77
CA VAL A 39 2.39 1.99 1.44
C VAL A 39 3.20 2.83 0.46
N ALA A 40 3.47 2.25 -0.70
CA ALA A 40 4.09 2.97 -1.81
C ALA A 40 3.21 4.15 -2.22
N ASP A 41 3.81 5.33 -2.31
CA ASP A 41 3.13 6.52 -2.81
C ASP A 41 3.04 6.45 -4.34
N GLN A 42 1.89 5.95 -4.79
CA GLN A 42 1.52 5.87 -6.19
C GLN A 42 0.32 6.78 -6.46
N ALA A 43 0.39 7.55 -7.54
CA ALA A 43 -0.66 8.52 -7.89
C ALA A 43 -2.04 7.89 -8.15
N THR A 44 -2.09 6.59 -8.44
CA THR A 44 -3.32 5.84 -8.71
C THR A 44 -3.86 5.11 -7.48
N LEU A 45 -3.21 5.27 -6.32
CA LEU A 45 -3.63 4.58 -5.10
C LEU A 45 -5.07 4.96 -4.74
N ARG A 46 -5.90 3.96 -4.47
CA ARG A 46 -7.28 4.13 -3.98
C ARG A 46 -7.34 3.70 -2.53
N PRO A 47 -6.94 4.57 -1.57
CA PRO A 47 -6.96 4.19 -0.17
C PRO A 47 -8.40 3.99 0.32
N THR A 48 -8.67 2.84 0.93
CA THR A 48 -9.94 2.60 1.63
C THR A 48 -9.93 3.38 2.95
N PRO A 49 -10.83 4.38 3.14
CA PRO A 49 -10.83 5.19 4.35
C PRO A 49 -11.06 4.34 5.61
N ASP A 50 -10.44 4.74 6.72
CA ASP A 50 -10.52 4.02 8.01
C ASP A 50 -11.97 3.71 8.40
N ARG A 51 -12.87 4.68 8.27
CA ARG A 51 -14.29 4.51 8.57
C ARG A 51 -14.96 3.41 7.74
N VAL A 52 -14.57 3.24 6.47
CA VAL A 52 -15.12 2.18 5.61
C VAL A 52 -14.62 0.83 6.08
N ARG A 53 -13.32 0.72 6.43
CA ARG A 53 -12.71 -0.49 6.99
C ARG A 53 -13.37 -0.86 8.33
N GLU A 54 -13.55 0.11 9.23
CA GLU A 54 -14.25 -0.07 10.50
C GLU A 54 -15.68 -0.57 10.31
N THR A 55 -16.43 0.07 9.41
CA THR A 55 -17.82 -0.29 9.14
C THR A 55 -17.92 -1.74 8.63
N LEU A 56 -17.05 -2.13 7.69
CA LEU A 56 -17.01 -3.49 7.18
C LEU A 56 -16.78 -4.53 8.28
N PHE A 57 -15.76 -4.34 9.12
CA PHE A 57 -15.48 -5.31 10.19
C PHE A 57 -16.44 -5.23 11.38
N ASN A 58 -17.16 -4.13 11.55
CA ASN A 58 -18.30 -4.10 12.45
C ASN A 58 -19.44 -5.00 11.96
N TRP A 59 -19.61 -5.15 10.64
CA TRP A 59 -20.60 -6.08 10.06
C TRP A 59 -20.12 -7.53 10.09
N LEU A 60 -18.85 -7.79 9.74
CA LEU A 60 -18.29 -9.15 9.70
C LEU A 60 -18.03 -9.73 11.10
N GLY A 61 -17.88 -8.88 12.11
CA GLY A 61 -17.52 -9.27 13.47
C GLY A 61 -16.04 -9.06 13.77
N GLN A 62 -15.70 -9.15 15.06
CA GLN A 62 -14.34 -8.90 15.54
C GLN A 62 -13.48 -10.18 15.61
N ASP A 63 -14.10 -11.34 15.52
CA ASP A 63 -13.45 -12.66 15.50
C ASP A 63 -13.84 -13.38 14.21
N LEU A 64 -12.84 -13.65 13.37
CA LEU A 64 -12.99 -14.34 12.09
C LEU A 64 -12.38 -15.75 12.14
N SER A 65 -12.22 -16.32 13.33
CA SER A 65 -11.69 -17.66 13.52
C SER A 65 -12.40 -18.70 12.63
N GLY A 66 -11.62 -19.44 11.85
CA GLY A 66 -12.11 -20.47 10.93
C GLY A 66 -12.58 -19.96 9.56
N TRP A 67 -12.59 -18.65 9.33
CA TRP A 67 -12.95 -18.08 8.03
C TRP A 67 -11.80 -18.17 7.04
N ARG A 68 -12.13 -18.38 5.76
CA ARG A 68 -11.19 -18.26 4.63
C ARG A 68 -11.63 -17.09 3.78
N CYS A 69 -10.79 -16.06 3.68
CA CYS A 69 -11.13 -14.79 3.05
C CYS A 69 -10.42 -14.63 1.70
N VAL A 70 -11.05 -13.91 0.79
CA VAL A 70 -10.44 -13.46 -0.46
C VAL A 70 -10.60 -11.95 -0.55
N ASP A 71 -9.49 -11.25 -0.74
CA ASP A 71 -9.45 -9.84 -1.11
C ASP A 71 -9.09 -9.76 -2.60
N ALA A 72 -10.11 -9.61 -3.45
CA ALA A 72 -9.98 -9.78 -4.89
C ALA A 72 -9.27 -8.60 -5.59
N PHE A 73 -9.18 -7.46 -4.91
CA PHE A 73 -8.55 -6.23 -5.38
C PHE A 73 -7.80 -5.61 -4.21
N ALA A 74 -6.79 -6.33 -3.74
CA ALA A 74 -6.18 -6.10 -2.44
C ALA A 74 -5.55 -4.71 -2.32
N GLY A 75 -5.01 -4.16 -3.41
CA GLY A 75 -4.27 -2.91 -3.44
C GLY A 75 -3.16 -2.93 -2.41
N THR A 76 -3.32 -2.15 -1.33
CA THR A 76 -2.38 -2.11 -0.20
C THR A 76 -2.44 -3.36 0.71
N GLY A 77 -3.42 -4.24 0.48
CA GLY A 77 -3.70 -5.44 1.26
C GLY A 77 -4.39 -5.16 2.60
N VAL A 78 -4.73 -3.91 2.91
CA VAL A 78 -5.15 -3.53 4.28
C VAL A 78 -6.40 -4.29 4.76
N LEU A 79 -7.36 -4.57 3.88
CA LEU A 79 -8.57 -5.30 4.26
C LEU A 79 -8.25 -6.77 4.57
N GLY A 80 -7.47 -7.43 3.72
CA GLY A 80 -7.01 -8.77 4.04
C GLY A 80 -6.14 -8.85 5.30
N PHE A 81 -5.28 -7.87 5.56
CA PHE A 81 -4.50 -7.82 6.81
C PHE A 81 -5.38 -7.61 8.06
N GLU A 82 -6.47 -6.84 7.96
CA GLU A 82 -7.46 -6.75 9.03
C GLU A 82 -8.15 -8.08 9.28
N ALA A 83 -8.51 -8.80 8.22
CA ALA A 83 -9.13 -10.12 8.34
C ALA A 83 -8.19 -11.12 9.02
N ALA A 84 -6.93 -11.17 8.60
CA ALA A 84 -5.90 -11.99 9.23
C ALA A 84 -5.65 -11.59 10.69
N SER A 85 -5.57 -10.29 10.99
CA SER A 85 -5.43 -9.77 12.35
C SER A 85 -6.57 -10.24 13.28
N ARG A 86 -7.78 -10.43 12.74
CA ARG A 86 -8.98 -10.90 13.47
C ARG A 86 -9.10 -12.42 13.54
N GLY A 87 -8.08 -13.16 13.10
CA GLY A 87 -8.01 -14.61 13.26
C GLY A 87 -8.55 -15.42 12.08
N ALA A 88 -8.73 -14.81 10.90
CA ALA A 88 -9.03 -15.58 9.68
C ALA A 88 -7.98 -16.69 9.49
N LEU A 89 -8.44 -17.90 9.16
CA LEU A 89 -7.59 -19.08 8.97
C LEU A 89 -6.67 -18.91 7.76
N GLU A 90 -7.19 -18.31 6.70
CA GLU A 90 -6.49 -18.06 5.45
C GLU A 90 -7.03 -16.77 4.84
N VAL A 91 -6.14 -15.96 4.25
CA VAL A 91 -6.51 -14.79 3.46
C VAL A 91 -5.76 -14.83 2.13
N LEU A 92 -6.49 -14.97 1.03
CA LEU A 92 -5.95 -14.85 -0.32
C LEU A 92 -6.04 -13.39 -0.78
N LEU A 93 -4.89 -12.78 -1.04
CA LEU A 93 -4.80 -11.44 -1.61
C LEU A 93 -4.56 -11.56 -3.12
N VAL A 94 -5.43 -10.95 -3.91
CA VAL A 94 -5.28 -10.86 -5.36
C VAL A 94 -5.11 -9.39 -5.73
N GLU A 95 -4.04 -9.10 -6.45
CA GLU A 95 -3.78 -7.76 -6.97
C GLU A 95 -3.23 -7.86 -8.39
N GLN A 96 -3.66 -6.95 -9.25
CA GLN A 96 -3.23 -6.89 -10.64
C GLN A 96 -1.96 -6.06 -10.80
N ASP A 97 -1.86 -4.96 -10.04
CA ASP A 97 -0.72 -4.07 -10.10
C ASP A 97 0.50 -4.73 -9.42
N GLY A 98 1.62 -4.79 -10.15
CA GLY A 98 2.89 -5.28 -9.61
C GLY A 98 3.53 -4.29 -8.64
N ALA A 99 4.26 -4.82 -7.65
CA ALA A 99 5.04 -4.03 -6.69
C ALA A 99 6.18 -3.23 -7.35
#